data_AF-A0A7S0INM5-F1
#
_entry.id   AF-A0A7S0INM5-F1
#
_cell.length_a   1.000
_cell.length_b   1.000
_cell.length_c   1.000
_cell.angle_alpha   90.00
_cell.angle_beta   90.00
_cell.angle_gamma   90.00
#
_symmetry.space_group_name_H-M   'P 1'
#
loop_
_entity.id
_entity.type
_entity.pdbx_description
1 polymer ?
#
loop_
_entity_poly.entity_id
_entity_poly.type
_entity_poly.pdbx_seq_one_letter_code
_entity_poly.pdbx_strand_id
1 'polypeptide(L)'
;TRAHFASFAIVSSPLVLSIHPSDEILAPILDTIGNKRALEVNQAWAGHPGSLVRTLPPATPPARPVVPGPAVVGVECDSTDTTQLGWKYDSHSGALRRGGLCLSTDGFDLPLNLFACNNASTHQNFTYDAAGGLIHVLAPAPVKLYPGCVQVAADTQKSAAAVKVDVYRCEPGNAAQQFEMDGTGLLRTRQGGQCLAGRDRYDPPPVNVAGVQLWAKPLGGGRTAVTS
;
A
#
# COMPACT_ATOMS: atom_id res chain seq x y z
N THR A 1 2.73 49.32 30.05
CA THR A 1 3.21 48.84 28.74
C THR A 1 3.38 47.32 28.74
N ARG A 2 2.28 46.56 28.63
CA ARG A 2 2.25 45.11 28.33
C ARG A 2 0.84 44.74 27.85
N ALA A 3 0.50 45.09 26.60
CA ALA A 3 -0.77 44.68 25.97
C ALA A 3 -0.77 44.79 24.43
N HIS A 4 0.40 44.83 23.77
CA HIS A 4 0.48 45.02 22.30
C HIS A 4 1.02 43.80 21.54
N PHE A 5 1.33 42.69 22.20
CA PHE A 5 1.88 41.50 21.54
C PHE A 5 0.79 40.50 21.07
N ALA A 6 -0.43 40.58 21.61
CA ALA A 6 -1.52 39.67 21.23
C ALA A 6 -2.20 40.06 19.90
N SER A 7 -2.12 41.32 19.48
CA SER A 7 -2.80 41.80 18.27
C SER A 7 -2.04 41.44 16.98
N PHE A 8 -0.72 41.24 17.05
CA PHE A 8 0.09 40.90 15.88
C PHE A 8 0.14 39.40 15.58
N ALA A 9 -0.05 38.54 16.60
CA ALA A 9 -0.05 37.08 16.40
C ALA A 9 -1.25 36.56 15.61
N ILE A 10 -2.36 37.31 15.55
CA ILE A 10 -3.58 36.91 14.82
C ILE A 10 -3.44 37.15 13.30
N VAL A 11 -2.55 38.06 12.88
CA VAL A 11 -2.45 38.48 11.47
C VAL A 11 -1.39 37.71 10.68
N SER A 12 -0.38 37.14 11.34
CA SER A 12 0.76 36.48 10.66
C SER A 12 0.68 34.95 10.61
N SER A 13 -0.22 34.34 11.39
CA SER A 13 -0.41 32.90 11.42
C SER A 13 -1.92 32.66 11.55
N PRO A 14 -2.61 32.07 10.56
CA PRO A 14 -3.98 31.63 10.77
C PRO A 14 -3.95 30.57 11.87
N LEU A 15 -4.26 30.99 13.09
CA LEU A 15 -4.46 30.08 14.21
C LEU A 15 -5.75 29.31 13.90
N VAL A 16 -5.61 28.11 13.34
CA VAL A 16 -6.74 27.21 13.08
C VAL A 16 -7.15 26.60 14.43
N LEU A 17 -7.96 27.34 15.19
CA LEU A 17 -8.64 26.80 16.37
C LEU A 17 -9.83 25.97 15.87
N SER A 18 -9.70 24.64 15.94
CA SER A 18 -10.84 23.73 15.75
C SER A 18 -11.67 23.72 17.02
N ILE A 19 -12.63 24.63 17.10
CA ILE A 19 -13.58 24.74 18.21
C ILE A 19 -14.86 24.02 17.79
N HIS A 20 -15.31 23.07 18.59
CA HIS A 20 -16.64 22.48 18.39
C HIS A 20 -17.68 23.44 18.96
N PRO A 21 -18.55 24.06 18.14
CA PRO A 21 -19.46 25.13 18.60
C PRO A 21 -20.53 24.67 19.59
N SER A 22 -20.70 23.35 19.76
CA SER A 22 -21.61 22.77 20.76
C SER A 22 -20.91 22.38 22.09
N ASP A 23 -19.64 22.74 22.27
CA ASP A 23 -18.93 22.49 23.53
C ASP A 23 -19.33 23.53 24.59
N GLU A 24 -20.15 23.10 25.55
CA GLU A 24 -20.67 23.96 26.63
C GLU A 24 -19.56 24.55 27.51
N ILE A 25 -18.38 23.91 27.57
CA ILE A 25 -17.22 24.40 28.32
C ILE A 25 -16.69 25.72 27.74
N LEU A 26 -16.92 25.95 26.45
CA LEU A 26 -16.42 27.12 25.73
C LEU A 26 -17.40 28.29 25.78
N ALA A 27 -18.67 28.05 26.14
CA ALA A 27 -19.72 29.07 26.22
C ALA A 27 -19.33 30.36 26.98
N PRO A 28 -18.65 30.33 28.15
CA PRO A 28 -18.31 31.55 28.89
C PRO A 28 -17.13 32.33 28.30
N ILE A 29 -16.28 31.68 27.49
CA ILE A 29 -15.08 32.30 26.91
C ILE A 29 -15.22 32.60 25.42
N LEU A 30 -16.26 32.07 24.76
CA LEU A 30 -16.52 32.24 23.32
C LEU A 30 -16.62 33.70 22.91
N ASP A 31 -17.20 34.58 23.73
CA ASP A 31 -17.24 36.02 23.44
C ASP A 31 -15.86 36.68 23.52
N THR A 32 -14.96 36.14 24.35
CA THR A 32 -13.60 36.64 24.54
C THR A 32 -12.64 36.14 23.45
N ILE A 33 -12.65 34.84 23.17
CA ILE A 33 -11.78 34.23 22.16
C ILE A 33 -12.33 34.44 20.74
N GLY A 34 -13.64 34.51 20.61
CA GLY A 34 -14.34 34.61 19.34
C GLY A 34 -14.49 36.03 18.83
N ASN A 35 -13.95 37.06 19.52
CA ASN A 35 -14.02 38.50 19.17
C ASN A 35 -14.87 38.74 17.92
N LYS A 36 -16.18 38.93 18.11
CA LYS A 36 -17.18 38.88 17.03
C LYS A 36 -16.79 39.76 15.84
N ARG A 37 -16.15 40.91 16.10
CA ARG A 37 -15.68 41.82 15.06
C ARG A 37 -14.42 41.32 14.35
N ALA A 38 -13.52 40.63 15.05
CA ALA A 38 -12.40 39.93 14.43
C ALA A 38 -12.87 38.71 13.61
N LEU A 39 -13.90 37.98 14.06
CA LEU A 39 -14.56 36.95 13.25
C LEU A 39 -15.23 37.56 12.03
N GLU A 40 -16.02 38.63 12.18
CA GLU A 40 -16.64 39.35 11.04
C GLU A 40 -15.58 39.87 10.07
N VAL A 41 -14.47 40.43 10.58
CA VAL A 41 -13.34 40.86 9.74
C VAL A 41 -12.61 39.68 9.13
N ASN A 42 -12.41 38.54 9.79
CA ASN A 42 -11.80 37.33 9.20
C ASN A 42 -12.72 36.64 8.18
N GLN A 43 -14.03 36.69 8.40
CA GLN A 43 -15.06 36.16 7.49
C GLN A 43 -15.27 37.11 6.30
N ALA A 44 -15.09 38.42 6.49
CA ALA A 44 -15.12 39.43 5.42
C ALA A 44 -13.77 39.57 4.71
N TRP A 45 -12.65 39.34 5.41
CA TRP A 45 -11.35 39.12 4.79
C TRP A 45 -11.45 37.88 3.95
N ALA A 46 -10.73 37.94 2.85
CA ALA A 46 -10.66 36.94 1.82
C ALA A 46 -10.04 35.59 2.27
N GLY A 47 -10.37 35.07 3.47
CA GLY A 47 -9.79 33.88 4.10
C GLY A 47 -10.71 32.65 4.20
N HIS A 48 -11.95 32.67 3.70
CA HIS A 48 -12.67 31.41 3.46
C HIS A 48 -11.93 30.65 2.35
N PRO A 49 -11.57 29.36 2.51
CA PRO A 49 -10.80 28.57 1.52
C PRO A 49 -11.58 28.29 0.21
N GLY A 50 -12.65 29.03 -0.06
CA GLY A 50 -13.66 28.67 -1.04
C GLY A 50 -14.57 27.55 -0.53
N SER A 51 -15.50 27.12 -1.36
CA SER A 51 -16.23 25.87 -1.17
C SER A 51 -15.56 24.77 -1.98
N LEU A 52 -15.60 23.54 -1.46
CA LEU A 52 -15.23 22.36 -2.25
C LEU A 52 -16.17 22.29 -3.46
N VAL A 53 -15.63 22.49 -4.65
CA VAL A 53 -16.39 22.37 -5.89
C VAL A 53 -16.48 20.93 -6.32
N ARG A 54 -15.34 20.24 -6.26
CA ARG A 54 -15.23 18.88 -6.79
C ARG A 54 -14.02 18.18 -6.22
N THR A 55 -14.20 16.95 -5.78
CA THR A 55 -13.09 16.00 -5.61
C THR A 55 -12.91 15.25 -6.92
N LEU A 56 -11.73 15.38 -7.52
CA LEU A 56 -11.31 14.54 -8.63
C LEU A 56 -10.77 13.22 -8.07
N PRO A 57 -11.11 12.07 -8.67
CA PRO A 57 -10.46 10.82 -8.29
C PRO A 57 -8.95 10.96 -8.50
N PRO A 58 -8.13 10.27 -7.70
CA PRO A 58 -6.70 10.25 -7.93
C PRO A 58 -6.42 9.75 -9.36
N ALA A 59 -5.58 10.47 -10.09
CA ALA A 59 -5.15 10.01 -11.40
C ALA A 59 -4.40 8.69 -11.23
N THR A 60 -4.79 7.67 -12.00
CA THR A 60 -4.04 6.41 -12.05
C THR A 60 -2.62 6.73 -12.53
N PRO A 61 -1.57 6.46 -11.73
CA PRO A 61 -0.20 6.66 -12.20
C PRO A 61 0.02 5.85 -13.48
N PRO A 62 0.83 6.34 -14.43
CA PRO A 62 1.18 5.55 -15.61
C PRO A 62 1.78 4.21 -15.16
N ALA A 63 1.37 3.12 -15.81
CA ALA A 63 1.89 1.80 -15.53
C ALA A 63 3.43 1.83 -15.67
N ARG A 64 4.14 1.34 -14.64
CA ARG A 64 5.59 1.25 -14.72
C ARG A 64 6.00 0.19 -15.74
N PRO A 65 7.16 0.36 -16.39
CA PRO A 65 7.74 -0.69 -17.20
C PRO A 65 7.95 -1.96 -16.36
N VAL A 66 7.63 -3.10 -16.96
CA VAL A 66 7.96 -4.41 -16.42
C VAL A 66 9.47 -4.63 -16.53
N VAL A 67 10.16 -4.65 -15.39
CA VAL A 67 11.60 -4.91 -15.32
C VAL A 67 11.86 -6.19 -14.51
N PRO A 68 12.55 -7.20 -15.07
CA PRO A 68 12.92 -8.39 -14.32
C PRO A 68 13.87 -8.07 -13.17
N GLY A 69 13.75 -8.78 -12.04
CA GLY A 69 14.68 -8.63 -10.92
C GLY A 69 14.42 -9.60 -9.78
N PRO A 70 15.01 -9.34 -8.59
CA PRO A 70 15.01 -10.28 -7.48
C PRO A 70 13.73 -10.24 -6.62
N ALA A 71 12.95 -9.17 -6.65
CA ALA A 71 11.74 -9.07 -5.81
C ALA A 71 10.65 -10.00 -6.33
N VAL A 72 10.05 -10.79 -5.43
CA VAL A 72 8.97 -11.71 -5.79
C VAL A 72 7.63 -11.08 -5.43
N VAL A 73 6.76 -10.97 -6.42
CA VAL A 73 5.45 -10.34 -6.29
C VAL A 73 4.37 -11.20 -6.93
N GLY A 74 3.13 -11.03 -6.48
CA GLY A 74 1.96 -11.57 -7.16
C GLY A 74 1.43 -10.52 -8.12
N VAL A 75 1.07 -10.95 -9.32
CA VAL A 75 0.45 -10.10 -10.35
C VAL A 75 -0.63 -10.89 -11.05
N GLU A 76 -1.54 -10.22 -11.76
CA GLU A 76 -2.46 -10.91 -12.66
C GLU A 76 -1.67 -11.73 -13.71
N CYS A 77 -2.12 -12.96 -13.94
CA CYS A 77 -1.47 -13.85 -14.89
C CYS A 77 -1.54 -13.28 -16.32
N ASP A 78 -0.38 -13.07 -16.93
CA ASP A 78 -0.24 -12.56 -18.30
C ASP A 78 0.79 -13.41 -19.04
N SER A 79 0.33 -14.14 -20.07
CA SER A 79 1.19 -15.01 -20.89
C SER A 79 2.28 -14.27 -21.66
N THR A 80 2.15 -12.95 -21.84
CA THR A 80 3.16 -12.12 -22.52
C THR A 80 4.24 -11.62 -21.56
N ASP A 81 4.00 -11.72 -20.26
CA ASP A 81 4.92 -11.27 -19.22
C ASP A 81 5.93 -12.36 -18.87
N THR A 82 7.08 -12.28 -19.52
CA THR A 82 8.20 -13.21 -19.30
C THR A 82 8.74 -13.20 -17.86
N THR A 83 8.38 -12.19 -17.03
CA THR A 83 8.78 -12.20 -15.61
C THR A 83 8.03 -13.23 -14.77
N GLN A 84 6.90 -13.74 -15.26
CA GLN A 84 6.06 -14.74 -14.59
C GLN A 84 6.52 -16.19 -14.85
N LEU A 85 7.44 -16.37 -15.81
CA LEU A 85 7.88 -17.68 -16.28
C LEU A 85 9.22 -18.10 -15.65
N GLY A 86 9.58 -19.37 -15.88
CA GLY A 86 10.88 -19.93 -15.51
C GLY A 86 11.01 -20.39 -14.06
N TRP A 87 9.90 -20.49 -13.33
CA TRP A 87 9.85 -21.11 -12.00
C TRP A 87 10.10 -22.61 -12.09
N LYS A 88 10.92 -23.13 -11.17
CA LYS A 88 11.20 -24.57 -11.06
C LYS A 88 11.33 -24.94 -9.60
N TYR A 89 10.69 -26.04 -9.20
CA TYR A 89 10.90 -26.65 -7.89
C TYR A 89 11.83 -27.86 -8.03
N ASP A 90 12.91 -27.89 -7.24
CA ASP A 90 13.80 -29.04 -7.14
C ASP A 90 13.49 -29.79 -5.84
N SER A 91 12.86 -30.97 -5.96
CA SER A 91 12.47 -31.78 -4.81
C SER A 91 13.64 -32.40 -4.05
N HIS A 92 14.85 -32.45 -4.63
CA HIS A 92 16.02 -32.98 -3.96
C HIS A 92 16.66 -31.93 -3.04
N SER A 93 16.80 -30.69 -3.52
CA SER A 93 17.36 -29.59 -2.71
C SER A 93 16.30 -28.80 -1.92
N GLY A 94 15.02 -28.99 -2.24
CA GLY A 94 13.91 -28.17 -1.71
C GLY A 94 13.92 -26.74 -2.25
N ALA A 95 14.75 -26.43 -3.25
CA ALA A 95 14.90 -25.08 -3.78
C ALA A 95 13.79 -24.74 -4.78
N LEU A 96 13.10 -23.62 -4.57
CA LEU A 96 12.26 -22.99 -5.59
C LEU A 96 13.07 -21.93 -6.34
N ARG A 97 13.22 -22.07 -7.65
CA ARG A 97 14.20 -21.32 -8.46
C ARG A 97 13.54 -20.53 -9.58
N ARG A 98 14.17 -19.40 -9.92
CA ARG A 98 13.87 -18.61 -11.14
C ARG A 98 15.13 -17.89 -11.60
N GLY A 99 15.43 -17.96 -12.90
CA GLY A 99 16.58 -17.23 -13.47
C GLY A 99 17.94 -17.58 -12.87
N GLY A 100 18.11 -18.81 -12.37
CA GLY A 100 19.35 -19.24 -11.68
C GLY A 100 19.45 -18.82 -10.21
N LEU A 101 18.47 -18.06 -9.69
CA LEU A 101 18.37 -17.65 -8.30
C LEU A 101 17.37 -18.54 -7.54
N CYS A 102 17.49 -18.57 -6.22
CA CYS A 102 16.62 -19.31 -5.31
C CYS A 102 15.74 -18.34 -4.53
N LEU A 103 14.46 -18.69 -4.38
CA LEU A 103 13.54 -18.03 -3.47
C LEU A 103 14.09 -18.12 -2.06
N SER A 104 14.07 -17.02 -1.32
CA SER A 104 14.48 -16.96 0.08
C SER A 104 13.42 -16.25 0.89
N THR A 105 13.17 -16.75 2.10
CA THR A 105 12.39 -16.05 3.12
C THR A 105 13.33 -15.34 4.09
N ASP A 106 13.17 -14.03 4.24
CA ASP A 106 13.90 -13.26 5.27
C ASP A 106 13.15 -13.23 6.62
N GLY A 107 11.98 -13.86 6.69
CA GLY A 107 11.11 -13.90 7.86
C GLY A 107 9.63 -14.09 7.50
N PHE A 108 8.79 -14.16 8.54
CA PHE A 108 7.33 -14.17 8.40
C PHE A 108 6.82 -12.77 8.02
N ASP A 109 5.79 -12.71 7.17
CA ASP A 109 5.13 -11.48 6.72
C ASP A 109 6.04 -10.48 5.97
N LEU A 110 7.29 -10.86 5.69
CA LEU A 110 8.23 -10.08 4.88
C LEU A 110 8.13 -10.48 3.40
N PRO A 111 8.27 -9.52 2.47
CA PRO A 111 8.32 -9.81 1.04
C PRO A 111 9.42 -10.82 0.70
N LEU A 112 9.07 -11.81 -0.13
CA LEU A 112 10.03 -12.77 -0.64
C LEU A 112 10.94 -12.16 -1.71
N ASN A 113 12.18 -12.62 -1.74
CA ASN A 113 13.18 -12.21 -2.73
C ASN A 113 13.93 -13.43 -3.27
N LEU A 114 14.53 -13.25 -4.45
CA LEU A 114 15.43 -14.19 -5.09
C LEU A 114 16.88 -13.82 -4.77
N PHE A 115 17.66 -14.80 -4.32
CA PHE A 115 19.08 -14.64 -4.04
C PHE A 115 19.91 -15.73 -4.72
N ALA A 116 21.23 -15.59 -4.67
CA ALA A 116 22.12 -16.68 -5.04
C ALA A 116 21.75 -17.94 -4.24
N CYS A 117 21.66 -19.07 -4.95
CA CYS A 117 21.30 -20.34 -4.34
C CYS A 117 22.38 -20.78 -3.34
N ASN A 118 21.96 -21.08 -2.12
CA ASN A 118 22.79 -21.59 -1.05
C ASN A 118 22.11 -22.79 -0.42
N ASN A 119 22.57 -24.00 -0.76
CA ASN A 119 22.00 -25.25 -0.25
C ASN A 119 22.15 -25.42 1.28
N ALA A 120 23.02 -24.63 1.93
CA ALA A 120 23.14 -24.61 3.39
C ALA A 120 22.14 -23.65 4.06
N SER A 121 21.45 -22.81 3.29
CA SER A 121 20.46 -21.86 3.80
C SER A 121 19.12 -22.57 4.06
N THR A 122 18.71 -22.60 5.32
CA THR A 122 17.37 -23.08 5.70
C THR A 122 16.26 -22.14 5.21
N HIS A 123 16.59 -20.88 4.92
CA HIS A 123 15.68 -19.87 4.37
C HIS A 123 15.34 -20.07 2.88
N GLN A 124 16.06 -20.96 2.20
CA GLN A 124 15.86 -21.29 0.78
C GLN A 124 15.34 -22.72 0.57
N ASN A 125 14.85 -23.35 1.65
CA ASN A 125 14.39 -24.74 1.63
C ASN A 125 12.86 -24.80 1.81
N PHE A 126 12.19 -25.41 0.84
CA PHE A 126 10.75 -25.50 0.73
C PHE A 126 10.32 -26.93 0.43
N THR A 127 9.08 -27.28 0.78
CA THR A 127 8.41 -28.46 0.22
C THR A 127 7.19 -28.04 -0.58
N TYR A 128 6.99 -28.68 -1.73
CA TYR A 128 5.79 -28.45 -2.55
C TYR A 128 4.87 -29.68 -2.49
N ASP A 129 3.70 -29.51 -1.88
CA ASP A 129 2.61 -30.47 -1.94
C ASP A 129 1.78 -30.20 -3.20
N ALA A 130 2.02 -30.98 -4.26
CA ALA A 130 1.29 -30.84 -5.51
C ALA A 130 -0.21 -31.21 -5.39
N ALA A 131 -0.63 -32.01 -4.39
CA ALA A 131 -2.03 -32.35 -4.22
C ALA A 131 -2.81 -31.16 -3.61
N GLY A 132 -2.32 -30.61 -2.49
CA GLY A 132 -2.89 -29.43 -1.85
C GLY A 132 -2.55 -28.10 -2.53
N GLY A 133 -1.49 -28.06 -3.34
CA GLY A 133 -0.93 -26.85 -3.92
C GLY A 133 -0.12 -26.01 -2.94
N LEU A 134 0.24 -26.54 -1.78
CA LEU A 134 0.92 -25.75 -0.75
C LEU A 134 2.43 -25.76 -0.94
N ILE A 135 3.06 -24.59 -0.80
CA ILE A 135 4.53 -24.46 -0.74
C ILE A 135 4.89 -24.15 0.71
N HIS A 136 5.34 -25.16 1.44
CA HIS A 136 5.73 -25.02 2.85
C HIS A 136 7.16 -24.53 2.96
N VAL A 137 7.41 -23.70 3.98
CA VAL A 137 8.72 -23.18 4.33
C VAL A 137 9.34 -24.06 5.42
N LEU A 138 10.57 -24.53 5.21
CA LEU A 138 11.32 -25.33 6.19
C LEU A 138 12.30 -24.51 7.04
N ALA A 139 12.39 -23.21 6.81
CA ALA A 139 13.20 -22.30 7.65
C ALA A 139 12.79 -22.46 9.13
N PRO A 140 13.70 -22.26 10.09
CA PRO A 140 13.36 -22.15 11.50
C PRO A 140 12.83 -20.75 11.82
N ALA A 141 11.64 -20.64 12.39
CA ALA A 141 11.10 -19.38 12.93
C ALA A 141 11.31 -19.36 14.43
N PRO A 142 11.32 -18.15 15.00
CA PRO A 142 11.07 -17.95 16.41
C PRO A 142 9.64 -18.40 16.81
N VAL A 143 9.49 -19.71 17.02
CA VAL A 143 8.74 -20.34 18.12
C VAL A 143 7.22 -20.61 18.01
N LYS A 144 6.36 -20.03 17.14
CA LYS A 144 4.90 -20.42 17.16
C LYS A 144 4.08 -20.47 15.87
N LEU A 145 4.65 -20.18 14.70
CA LEU A 145 3.85 -20.02 13.47
C LEU A 145 4.04 -21.11 12.42
N TYR A 146 4.62 -22.26 12.79
CA TYR A 146 4.72 -23.41 11.86
C TYR A 146 3.50 -24.33 11.87
N PRO A 147 3.16 -24.89 10.70
CA PRO A 147 3.86 -24.72 9.41
C PRO A 147 3.57 -23.36 8.73
N GLY A 148 4.60 -22.78 8.10
CA GLY A 148 4.49 -21.57 7.28
C GLY A 148 4.37 -21.93 5.80
N CYS A 149 3.53 -21.20 5.07
CA CYS A 149 3.27 -21.40 3.65
C CYS A 149 3.53 -20.10 2.88
N VAL A 150 4.03 -20.22 1.65
CA VAL A 150 4.05 -19.09 0.71
C VAL A 150 2.62 -18.62 0.49
N GLN A 151 2.41 -17.31 0.48
CA GLN A 151 1.11 -16.71 0.26
C GLN A 151 1.26 -15.51 -0.68
N VAL A 152 0.30 -15.36 -1.60
CA VAL A 152 0.04 -14.07 -2.25
C VAL A 152 -0.87 -13.27 -1.31
N ALA A 153 -0.39 -12.19 -0.70
CA ALA A 153 -1.19 -11.42 0.24
C ALA A 153 -2.52 -11.01 -0.42
N ALA A 154 -3.64 -11.30 0.26
CA ALA A 154 -4.95 -10.99 -0.27
C ALA A 154 -5.09 -9.47 -0.37
N ASP A 155 -5.05 -8.94 -1.60
CA ASP A 155 -5.46 -7.56 -1.81
C ASP A 155 -6.98 -7.51 -1.69
N THR A 156 -7.46 -6.83 -0.65
CA THR A 156 -8.89 -6.52 -0.51
C THR A 156 -9.39 -5.63 -1.64
N GLN A 157 -8.46 -5.00 -2.38
CA GLN A 157 -8.74 -4.25 -3.59
C GLN A 157 -8.35 -5.11 -4.80
N LYS A 158 -9.25 -5.31 -5.76
CA LYS A 158 -8.92 -5.92 -7.06
C LYS A 158 -8.07 -4.94 -7.89
N SER A 159 -6.88 -4.59 -7.42
CA SER A 159 -6.00 -3.68 -8.13
C SER A 159 -5.14 -4.46 -9.12
N ALA A 160 -4.87 -3.89 -10.29
CA ALA A 160 -3.90 -4.43 -11.26
C ALA A 160 -2.43 -4.28 -10.77
N ALA A 161 -2.23 -3.85 -9.52
CA ALA A 161 -0.92 -3.61 -8.97
C ALA A 161 -0.29 -4.91 -8.45
N ALA A 162 1.04 -4.89 -8.33
CA ALA A 162 1.77 -5.98 -7.72
C ALA A 162 1.36 -6.12 -6.25
N VAL A 163 1.04 -7.36 -5.85
CA VAL A 163 0.70 -7.70 -4.47
C VAL A 163 1.88 -8.39 -3.80
N LYS A 164 1.99 -8.21 -2.48
CA LYS A 164 3.07 -8.80 -1.67
C LYS A 164 2.99 -10.33 -1.76
N VAL A 165 4.14 -10.98 -1.92
CA VAL A 165 4.27 -12.43 -1.69
C VAL A 165 5.13 -12.60 -0.46
N ASP A 166 4.62 -13.32 0.53
CA ASP A 166 5.28 -13.51 1.82
C ASP A 166 5.11 -14.95 2.34
N VAL A 167 5.57 -15.18 3.57
CA VAL A 167 5.32 -16.40 4.31
C VAL A 167 4.31 -16.11 5.43
N TYR A 168 3.22 -16.86 5.45
CA TYR A 168 2.19 -16.77 6.48
C TYR A 168 1.87 -18.15 7.06
N ARG A 169 0.98 -18.21 8.05
CA ARG A 169 0.48 -19.49 8.60
C ARG A 169 -0.19 -20.29 7.48
N CYS A 170 0.13 -21.58 7.38
CA CYS A 170 -0.54 -22.46 6.42
C CYS A 170 -2.03 -22.62 6.72
N GLU A 171 -2.86 -22.36 5.72
CA GLU A 171 -4.30 -22.49 5.72
C GLU A 171 -4.72 -23.25 4.45
N PRO A 172 -4.89 -24.59 4.51
CA PRO A 172 -5.16 -25.39 3.32
C PRO A 172 -6.40 -24.99 2.52
N GLY A 173 -7.35 -24.27 3.12
CA GLY A 173 -8.52 -23.71 2.45
C GLY A 173 -8.33 -22.32 1.85
N ASN A 174 -7.15 -21.71 2.02
CA ASN A 174 -6.86 -20.37 1.54
C ASN A 174 -6.33 -20.43 0.10
N ALA A 175 -7.16 -20.00 -0.85
CA ALA A 175 -6.83 -19.93 -2.27
C ALA A 175 -5.53 -19.18 -2.60
N ALA A 176 -5.15 -18.21 -1.77
CA ALA A 176 -3.93 -17.42 -1.94
C ALA A 176 -2.64 -18.17 -1.60
N GLN A 177 -2.75 -19.34 -0.97
CA GLN A 177 -1.64 -20.23 -0.62
C GLN A 177 -1.59 -21.49 -1.49
N GLN A 178 -2.60 -21.70 -2.34
CA GLN A 178 -2.70 -22.86 -3.21
C GLN A 178 -2.14 -22.52 -4.58
N PHE A 179 -0.97 -23.07 -4.89
CA PHE A 179 -0.26 -22.89 -6.15
C PHE A 179 -0.30 -24.13 -7.03
N GLU A 180 -0.28 -23.88 -8.32
CA GLU A 180 0.04 -24.86 -9.35
C GLU A 180 1.18 -24.34 -10.23
N MET A 181 2.10 -25.25 -10.55
CA MET A 181 3.18 -25.00 -11.48
C MET A 181 2.88 -25.73 -12.77
N ASP A 182 2.91 -25.03 -13.90
CA ASP A 182 2.74 -25.66 -15.20
C ASP A 182 4.08 -26.06 -15.84
N GLY A 183 4.02 -26.76 -16.98
CA GLY A 183 5.21 -27.18 -17.71
C GLY A 183 6.03 -26.04 -18.33
N THR A 184 5.51 -24.82 -18.35
CA THR A 184 6.20 -23.61 -18.84
C THR A 184 7.01 -22.92 -17.74
N GLY A 185 6.88 -23.39 -16.50
CA GLY A 185 7.45 -22.73 -15.33
C GLY A 185 6.65 -21.50 -14.91
N LEU A 186 5.37 -21.43 -15.26
CA LEU A 186 4.44 -20.48 -14.64
C LEU A 186 4.03 -21.04 -13.28
N LEU A 187 4.13 -20.21 -12.24
CA LEU A 187 3.70 -20.57 -10.89
C LEU A 187 2.53 -19.66 -10.50
N ARG A 188 1.32 -20.23 -10.42
CA ARG A 188 0.08 -19.45 -10.25
C ARG A 188 -0.79 -19.98 -9.12
N THR A 189 -1.59 -19.10 -8.53
CA THR A 189 -2.64 -19.46 -7.59
C THR A 189 -3.77 -20.21 -8.29
N ARG A 190 -4.29 -21.29 -7.70
CA ARG A 190 -5.31 -22.16 -8.33
C ARG A 190 -6.65 -21.46 -8.56
N GLN A 191 -7.03 -20.54 -7.69
CA GLN A 191 -8.33 -19.86 -7.75
C GLN A 191 -8.23 -18.33 -7.90
N GLY A 192 -7.03 -17.76 -7.70
CA GLY A 192 -6.85 -16.30 -7.61
C GLY A 192 -6.52 -15.61 -8.92
N GLY A 193 -6.17 -16.34 -9.98
CA GLY A 193 -5.68 -15.76 -11.23
C GLY A 193 -4.38 -14.96 -11.08
N GLN A 194 -3.72 -15.07 -9.93
CA GLN A 194 -2.45 -14.41 -9.63
C GLN A 194 -1.28 -15.35 -9.94
N CYS A 195 -0.25 -14.82 -10.58
CA CYS A 195 0.99 -15.48 -10.94
C CYS A 195 2.16 -14.86 -10.16
N LEU A 196 3.13 -15.68 -9.77
CA LEU A 196 4.38 -15.19 -9.19
C LEU A 196 5.28 -14.62 -10.27
N ALA A 197 5.78 -13.41 -10.05
CA ALA A 197 6.70 -12.72 -10.94
C ALA A 197 7.97 -12.29 -10.20
N GLY A 198 9.12 -12.33 -10.89
CA GLY A 198 10.37 -11.74 -10.38
C GLY A 198 10.62 -10.36 -11.00
N ARG A 199 10.43 -9.29 -10.21
CA ARG A 199 10.56 -7.88 -10.61
C ARG A 199 11.78 -7.20 -9.97
N ASP A 200 12.16 -6.04 -10.48
CA ASP A 200 13.24 -5.21 -9.91
C ASP A 200 12.96 -4.81 -8.45
N ARG A 201 11.70 -4.55 -8.10
CA ARG A 201 11.25 -4.28 -6.73
C ARG A 201 9.78 -4.63 -6.51
N TYR A 202 9.39 -4.73 -5.23
CA TYR A 202 7.99 -4.70 -4.83
C TYR A 202 7.55 -3.25 -4.60
N ASP A 203 6.65 -2.76 -5.45
CA ASP A 203 6.00 -1.47 -5.30
C ASP A 203 4.57 -1.71 -4.76
N PRO A 204 4.32 -1.57 -3.45
CA PRO A 204 2.98 -1.76 -2.91
C PRO A 204 2.01 -0.77 -3.58
N PRO A 205 0.72 -1.15 -3.73
CA PRO A 205 -0.31 -0.22 -4.17
C PRO A 205 -0.25 1.02 -3.27
N PRO A 206 -0.30 2.22 -3.85
CA PRO A 206 -0.22 3.42 -3.04
C PRO A 206 -1.44 3.47 -2.11
N VAL A 207 -1.19 3.41 -0.81
CA VAL A 207 -2.23 3.51 0.21
C VAL A 207 -2.57 4.98 0.41
N ASN A 208 -3.86 5.28 0.61
CA ASN A 208 -4.36 6.63 0.88
C ASN A 208 -4.02 7.66 -0.21
N VAL A 209 -4.10 7.29 -1.51
CA VAL A 209 -4.01 8.30 -2.58
C VAL A 209 -5.24 9.20 -2.50
N ALA A 210 -5.06 10.35 -1.83
CA ALA A 210 -6.09 11.37 -1.78
C ALA A 210 -6.36 11.87 -3.21
N GLY A 211 -7.65 11.96 -3.56
CA GLY A 211 -8.05 12.65 -4.78
C GLY A 211 -7.64 14.12 -4.73
N VAL A 212 -7.50 14.75 -5.90
CA VAL A 212 -7.28 16.20 -5.98
C VAL A 212 -8.59 16.91 -5.63
N GLN A 213 -8.57 17.83 -4.69
CA GLN A 213 -9.75 18.61 -4.33
C GLN A 213 -9.69 19.99 -5.00
N LEU A 214 -10.68 20.30 -5.82
CA LEU A 214 -10.85 21.62 -6.41
C LEU A 214 -11.70 22.48 -5.50
N TRP A 215 -11.14 23.59 -5.08
CA TRP A 215 -11.81 24.60 -4.27
C TRP A 215 -12.05 25.85 -5.11
N ALA A 216 -13.21 26.49 -4.94
CA ALA A 216 -13.48 27.73 -5.63
C ALA A 216 -14.12 28.77 -4.75
N LYS A 217 -13.81 30.02 -5.08
CA LYS A 217 -14.20 31.18 -4.30
C LYS A 217 -14.80 32.26 -5.20
N PRO A 218 -15.99 32.78 -4.87
CA PRO A 218 -16.56 33.92 -5.59
C PRO A 218 -15.74 35.19 -5.32
N LEU A 219 -15.47 35.98 -6.36
CA LEU A 219 -14.74 37.26 -6.31
C LEU A 219 -15.65 38.49 -6.50
N GLY A 220 -16.97 38.28 -6.55
CA GLY A 220 -17.94 39.32 -6.94
C GLY A 220 -17.99 39.56 -8.46
N GLY A 221 -19.09 40.16 -8.94
CA GLY A 221 -19.30 40.43 -10.37
C GLY A 221 -19.35 39.18 -11.26
N GLY A 222 -19.84 38.06 -10.73
CA GLY A 222 -19.93 36.78 -11.45
C GLY A 222 -18.59 36.07 -11.70
N ARG A 223 -17.49 36.52 -11.09
CA ARG A 223 -16.16 35.91 -11.23
C ARG A 223 -15.86 34.93 -10.10
N THR A 224 -15.07 33.90 -10.41
CA THR A 224 -14.66 32.84 -9.47
C THR A 224 -13.17 32.58 -9.61
N ALA A 225 -12.45 32.50 -8.48
CA ALA A 225 -11.09 31.96 -8.42
C ALA A 225 -11.16 30.46 -8.10
N VAL A 226 -10.35 29.65 -8.79
CA VAL A 226 -10.26 28.21 -8.57
C VAL A 226 -8.84 27.86 -8.16
N THR A 227 -8.69 27.01 -7.16
CA THR A 227 -7.40 26.46 -6.71
C THR A 227 -7.53 24.94 -6.62
N SER A 228 -6.47 24.22 -7.02
CA SER A 228 -6.37 22.76 -6.97
C SER A 228 -5.34 22.30 -5.94
#